data_AF-A0A2A6P887-F1
#
_entry.id   AF-A0A2A6P887-F1
#
_cell.length_a   1.000
_cell.length_b   1.000
_cell.length_c   1.000
_cell.angle_alpha   90.00
_cell.angle_beta   90.00
_cell.angle_gamma   90.00
#
_symmetry.space_group_name_H-M   'P 1'
#
loop_
_entity.id
_entity.type
_entity.pdbx_description
1 polymer ?
#
loop_
_entity_poly.entity_id
_entity_poly.type
_entity_poly.pdbx_seq_one_letter_code
_entity_poly.pdbx_strand_id
1 'polypeptide(L)'
;MTTQILNVTRNDDGQFEITDRRGKLVEGPFETNAAAWKALDRLDNDNANRPDKARNAKKVLWGKPEKKSKSARRKEKKLQEKQEHRMKVNAAKAPGWVRSVAAAKFDPAGERAYRDHKLGTFGAASEVRRIDVAAYLAEKAARGEA
;
A
#
# COMPACT_ATOMS: atom_id res chain seq x y z
N MET A 1 -31.59 3.13 28.06
CA MET A 1 -31.32 3.75 26.74
C MET A 1 -32.64 3.83 26.00
N THR A 2 -33.29 4.99 26.01
CA THR A 2 -34.55 5.23 25.28
C THR A 2 -34.23 5.56 23.83
N THR A 3 -34.56 4.65 22.91
CA THR A 3 -34.50 4.91 21.47
C THR A 3 -35.65 5.84 21.09
N GLN A 4 -35.34 7.12 20.84
CA GLN A 4 -36.30 8.08 20.27
C GLN A 4 -36.34 7.88 18.75
N ILE A 5 -37.54 7.73 18.20
CA ILE A 5 -37.76 7.55 16.75
C ILE A 5 -38.15 8.91 16.18
N LEU A 6 -37.28 9.48 15.35
CA LEU A 6 -37.48 10.76 14.67
C LEU A 6 -37.79 10.52 13.19
N ASN A 7 -38.76 11.25 12.65
CA ASN A 7 -39.21 11.17 11.26
C ASN A 7 -38.90 12.49 10.54
N VAL A 8 -38.49 12.40 9.27
CA VAL A 8 -38.38 13.57 8.39
C VAL A 8 -39.65 13.67 7.54
N THR A 9 -40.41 14.74 7.70
CA THR A 9 -41.70 14.96 7.03
C THR A 9 -41.68 16.22 6.17
N ARG A 10 -42.45 16.24 5.08
CA ARG A 10 -42.58 17.42 4.22
C ARG A 10 -43.87 18.16 4.54
N ASN A 11 -43.77 19.46 4.76
CA ASN A 11 -44.90 20.35 5.04
C ASN A 11 -45.58 20.83 3.75
N ASP A 12 -46.77 21.41 3.92
CA ASP A 12 -47.58 21.94 2.82
C ASP A 12 -46.89 23.08 2.05
N ASP A 13 -45.98 23.81 2.72
CA ASP A 13 -45.12 24.83 2.11
C ASP A 13 -43.92 24.26 1.33
N GLY A 14 -43.82 22.93 1.25
CA GLY A 14 -42.77 22.22 0.53
C GLY A 14 -41.43 22.08 1.28
N GLN A 15 -41.33 22.64 2.49
CA GLN A 15 -40.19 22.54 3.40
C GLN A 15 -40.18 21.20 4.17
N PHE A 16 -39.04 20.82 4.72
CA PHE A 16 -38.83 19.56 5.45
C PHE A 16 -38.65 19.81 6.94
N GLU A 17 -39.36 19.08 7.78
CA GLU A 17 -39.28 19.20 9.24
C GLU A 17 -38.90 17.85 9.87
N ILE A 18 -38.26 17.91 11.03
CA ILE A 18 -37.96 16.71 11.83
C ILE A 18 -38.98 16.64 12.96
N THR A 19 -39.78 15.58 12.97
CA THR A 19 -40.84 15.33 13.95
C THR A 19 -40.54 14.09 14.79
N ASP A 20 -40.94 14.10 16.05
CA ASP A 20 -40.93 12.90 16.90
C ASP A 20 -42.07 11.95 16.49
N ARG A 21 -42.04 10.69 16.93
CA ARG A 21 -43.11 9.69 16.70
C ARG A 21 -44.51 10.19 17.08
N ARG A 22 -44.59 11.16 18.00
CA ARG A 22 -45.84 11.77 18.46
C ARG A 22 -46.30 12.97 17.61
N GLY A 23 -45.62 13.25 16.50
CA GLY A 23 -45.91 14.39 15.61
C GLY A 23 -45.49 15.74 16.18
N LYS A 24 -44.67 15.77 17.23
CA LYS A 24 -44.16 17.01 17.81
C LYS A 24 -42.95 17.48 16.99
N LEU A 25 -42.93 18.74 16.59
CA LEU A 25 -41.79 19.37 15.92
C LEU A 25 -40.57 19.37 16.84
N VAL A 26 -39.46 18.82 16.35
CA VAL A 26 -38.18 18.74 17.06
C VAL A 26 -37.21 19.77 16.51
N GLU A 27 -37.04 19.82 15.19
CA GLU A 27 -36.16 20.80 14.53
C GLU A 27 -36.81 21.29 13.24
N GLY A 28 -36.70 22.61 13.03
CA GLY A 28 -37.55 23.41 12.17
C GLY A 28 -37.33 23.28 10.66
N PRO A 29 -38.04 24.11 9.87
CA PRO A 29 -38.22 23.89 8.44
C PRO A 29 -36.91 24.07 7.67
N PHE A 30 -36.50 22.99 7.03
CA PHE A 30 -35.39 22.90 6.13
C PHE A 30 -35.87 23.05 4.69
N GLU A 31 -35.24 23.94 3.94
CA GLU A 31 -35.53 24.13 2.51
C GLU A 31 -35.24 22.89 1.65
N THR A 32 -34.39 21.97 2.15
CA THR A 32 -33.98 20.77 1.41
C THR A 32 -34.02 19.52 2.26
N ASN A 33 -34.41 18.40 1.65
CA ASN A 33 -34.40 17.08 2.28
C ASN A 33 -33.01 16.75 2.84
N ALA A 34 -31.96 17.07 2.08
CA ALA A 34 -30.57 16.85 2.49
C ALA A 34 -30.19 17.63 3.77
N ALA A 35 -30.69 18.85 3.93
CA ALA A 35 -30.46 19.64 5.15
C ALA A 35 -31.18 19.01 6.36
N ALA A 36 -32.40 18.49 6.16
CA ALA A 36 -33.13 17.77 7.21
C ALA A 36 -32.40 16.48 7.64
N TRP A 37 -31.93 15.65 6.70
CA TRP A 37 -31.14 14.46 7.03
C TRP A 37 -29.83 14.79 7.74
N LYS A 38 -29.15 15.87 7.33
CA LYS A 38 -27.92 16.32 7.98
C LYS A 38 -28.17 16.82 9.41
N ALA A 39 -29.31 17.47 9.65
CA ALA A 39 -29.71 17.89 10.98
C ALA A 39 -30.07 16.70 11.87
N LEU A 40 -30.76 15.69 11.32
CA LEU A 40 -31.04 14.44 12.03
C LEU A 40 -29.76 13.71 12.46
N ASP A 41 -28.78 13.61 11.56
CA ASP A 41 -27.48 12.98 11.86
C ASP A 41 -26.72 13.74 12.96
N ARG A 42 -26.87 15.07 13.03
CA ARG A 42 -26.30 15.87 14.12
C ARG A 42 -26.99 15.56 15.45
N LEU A 43 -28.32 15.55 15.49
CA LEU A 43 -29.10 15.25 16.69
C LEU A 43 -28.78 13.84 17.26
N ASP A 44 -28.62 12.85 16.38
CA ASP A 44 -28.25 11.49 16.79
C ASP A 44 -26.83 11.45 17.38
N ASN A 45 -25.88 12.17 16.78
CA ASN A 45 -24.50 12.25 17.26
C ASN A 45 -24.36 13.06 18.57
N ASP A 46 -25.09 14.16 18.72
CA ASP A 46 -25.10 15.00 19.93
C ASP A 46 -25.66 14.21 21.13
N ASN A 47 -26.74 13.45 20.92
CA ASN A 47 -27.34 12.59 21.94
C ASN A 47 -26.43 11.39 22.30
N ALA A 48 -25.55 10.97 21.39
CA ALA A 48 -24.59 9.91 21.63
C ALA A 48 -23.41 10.32 22.54
N ASN A 49 -23.34 11.59 23.00
CA ASN A 49 -22.30 12.11 23.88
C ASN A 49 -20.87 11.77 23.37
N ARG A 50 -20.73 11.69 22.04
CA ARG A 50 -19.47 11.40 21.38
C ARG A 50 -18.80 12.74 21.11
N PRO A 51 -17.54 12.94 21.57
CA PRO A 51 -16.82 14.16 21.21
C PRO A 51 -16.75 14.25 19.69
N ASP A 52 -16.97 15.45 19.15
CA ASP A 52 -16.82 15.81 17.73
C ASP A 52 -15.41 15.41 17.27
N LYS A 53 -15.26 14.16 16.84
CA LYS A 53 -13.96 13.60 16.54
C LYS A 53 -13.62 14.10 15.15
N ALA A 54 -12.71 15.08 15.08
CA ALA A 54 -12.15 15.55 13.81
C ALA A 54 -11.84 14.35 12.91
N ARG A 55 -12.43 14.33 11.71
CA ARG A 55 -12.22 13.28 10.70
C ARG A 55 -10.72 13.04 10.60
N ASN A 56 -10.29 11.84 11.00
CA ASN A 56 -8.87 11.53 11.15
C ASN A 56 -8.16 11.75 9.81
N ALA A 57 -7.19 12.66 9.76
CA ALA A 57 -6.42 12.99 8.55
C ALA A 57 -5.48 11.84 8.09
N LYS A 58 -5.51 10.68 8.77
CA LYS A 58 -4.82 9.48 8.34
C LYS A 58 -5.45 8.96 7.05
N LYS A 59 -4.66 8.97 5.98
CA LYS A 59 -5.08 8.51 4.66
C LYS A 59 -5.38 7.02 4.73
N VAL A 60 -6.61 6.68 4.40
CA VAL A 60 -7.07 5.30 4.30
C VAL A 60 -6.31 4.61 3.16
N LEU A 61 -5.88 3.37 3.36
CA LEU A 61 -4.99 2.62 2.46
C LEU A 61 -5.58 2.38 1.06
N TRP A 62 -6.88 2.62 0.87
CA TRP A 62 -7.65 2.32 -0.34
C TRP A 62 -7.78 3.52 -1.31
N GLY A 63 -6.99 4.59 -1.13
CA GLY A 63 -6.95 5.76 -2.01
C GLY A 63 -5.69 5.84 -2.89
N LYS A 64 -5.73 6.64 -3.97
CA LYS A 64 -4.54 6.93 -4.78
C LYS A 64 -3.45 7.54 -3.88
N PRO A 65 -2.23 6.97 -3.83
CA PRO A 65 -1.18 7.50 -2.99
C PRO A 65 -0.79 8.90 -3.48
N GLU A 66 -0.85 9.88 -2.59
CA GLU A 66 -0.41 11.23 -2.91
C GLU A 66 1.10 11.24 -3.20
N LYS A 67 1.48 11.98 -4.24
CA LYS A 67 2.88 12.15 -4.61
C LYS A 67 3.58 12.95 -3.49
N LYS A 68 4.50 12.29 -2.78
CA LYS A 68 5.37 12.94 -1.78
C LYS A 68 6.04 14.19 -2.36
N SER A 69 6.10 15.27 -1.57
CA SER A 69 6.76 16.51 -1.97
C SER A 69 8.25 16.31 -2.28
N LYS A 70 8.82 17.17 -3.13
CA LYS A 70 10.24 17.10 -3.53
C LYS A 70 11.19 17.11 -2.32
N SER A 71 10.84 17.87 -1.27
CA SER A 71 11.61 17.94 -0.02
C SER A 71 11.55 16.61 0.76
N ALA A 72 10.37 16.00 0.88
CA ALA A 72 10.22 14.72 1.56
C ALA A 72 11.02 13.60 0.88
N ARG A 73 10.99 13.54 -0.46
CA ARG A 73 11.79 12.57 -1.24
C ARG A 73 13.30 12.74 -1.02
N ARG A 74 13.79 13.97 -0.96
CA ARG A 74 15.21 14.26 -0.70
C ARG A 74 15.63 13.83 0.72
N LYS A 75 14.77 14.05 1.72
CA LYS A 75 15.02 13.60 3.09
C LYS A 75 15.06 12.07 3.20
N GLU A 76 14.14 11.37 2.54
CA GLU A 76 14.14 9.89 2.49
C GLU A 76 15.41 9.35 1.83
N LYS A 77 15.81 9.89 0.69
CA LYS A 77 17.05 9.48 0.01
C LYS A 77 18.27 9.64 0.93
N LYS A 78 18.40 10.79 1.61
CA LYS A 78 19.50 11.05 2.55
C LYS A 78 19.47 10.11 3.76
N LEU A 79 18.28 9.71 4.22
CA LEU A 79 18.14 8.75 5.31
C LEU A 79 18.58 7.35 4.85
N GLN A 80 18.18 6.96 3.64
CA GLN A 80 18.54 5.68 3.04
C GLN A 80 20.06 5.57 2.83
N GLU A 81 20.69 6.60 2.25
CA GLU A 81 22.15 6.67 2.10
C GLU A 81 22.89 6.56 3.45
N LYS A 82 22.37 7.20 4.50
CA LYS A 82 22.93 7.06 5.87
C LYS A 82 22.77 5.65 6.42
N GLN A 83 21.64 4.99 6.18
CA GLN A 83 21.41 3.61 6.60
C GLN A 83 22.33 2.66 5.85
N GLU A 84 22.46 2.82 4.53
CA GLU A 84 23.40 2.06 3.70
C GLU A 84 24.83 2.22 4.17
N HIS A 85 25.27 3.44 4.45
CA HIS A 85 26.60 3.70 5.01
C HIS A 85 26.79 3.01 6.37
N ARG A 86 25.81 3.08 7.28
CA ARG A 86 25.86 2.39 8.57
C ARG A 86 25.91 0.88 8.43
N MET A 87 25.11 0.32 7.52
CA MET A 87 25.13 -1.11 7.21
C MET A 87 26.50 -1.54 6.67
N LYS A 88 27.12 -0.76 5.77
CA LYS A 88 28.47 -1.04 5.26
C LYS A 88 29.53 -1.04 6.36
N VAL A 89 29.52 -0.03 7.23
CA VAL A 89 30.46 0.04 8.37
C VAL A 89 30.23 -1.10 9.35
N ASN A 90 28.98 -1.44 9.65
CA ASN A 90 28.66 -2.52 10.57
C ASN A 90 28.99 -3.89 9.98
N ALA A 91 28.78 -4.09 8.68
CA ALA A 91 29.23 -5.29 7.98
C ALA A 91 30.74 -5.45 8.11
N ALA A 92 31.53 -4.38 7.90
CA ALA A 92 32.98 -4.43 8.08
C ALA A 92 33.40 -4.81 9.51
N LYS A 93 32.59 -4.46 10.53
CA LYS A 93 32.83 -4.79 11.95
C LYS A 93 32.25 -6.15 12.38
N ALA A 94 31.44 -6.80 11.54
CA ALA A 94 30.79 -8.06 11.91
C ALA A 94 31.79 -9.24 11.93
N PRO A 95 31.52 -10.30 12.72
CA PRO A 95 32.30 -11.53 12.67
C PRO A 95 32.38 -12.11 11.24
N GLY A 96 33.49 -12.78 10.91
CA GLY A 96 33.78 -13.27 9.55
C GLY A 96 32.65 -14.09 8.91
N TRP A 97 31.94 -14.90 9.70
CA TRP A 97 30.81 -15.72 9.26
C TRP A 97 29.53 -14.92 8.97
N VAL A 98 29.35 -13.74 9.58
CA VAL A 98 28.24 -12.81 9.26
C VAL A 98 28.57 -11.98 8.03
N ARG A 99 29.86 -11.63 7.84
CA ARG A 99 30.35 -10.93 6.64
C ARG A 99 30.17 -11.75 5.37
N SER A 100 30.43 -13.04 5.40
CA SER A 100 30.26 -13.93 4.24
C SER A 100 28.79 -14.06 3.82
N VAL A 101 27.85 -14.11 4.76
CA VAL A 101 26.40 -14.14 4.47
C VAL A 101 25.91 -12.77 3.95
N ALA A 102 26.43 -11.66 4.49
CA ALA A 102 26.09 -10.32 4.01
C ALA A 102 26.69 -10.01 2.63
N ALA A 103 27.87 -10.56 2.30
CA ALA A 103 28.49 -10.40 0.99
C ALA A 103 27.59 -10.92 -0.15
N ALA A 104 26.81 -11.98 0.07
CA ALA A 104 25.82 -12.46 -0.89
C ALA A 104 24.74 -11.39 -1.22
N LYS A 105 24.37 -10.53 -0.25
CA LYS A 105 23.42 -9.42 -0.50
C LYS A 105 24.07 -8.17 -1.12
N PHE A 106 25.37 -7.95 -0.91
CA PHE A 106 26.04 -6.68 -1.24
C PHE A 106 27.09 -6.80 -2.35
N ASP A 107 27.37 -8.00 -2.86
CA ASP A 107 28.27 -8.23 -3.99
C ASP A 107 27.57 -9.02 -5.13
N PRO A 108 26.73 -8.35 -5.95
CA PRO A 108 26.14 -8.95 -7.13
C PRO A 108 27.17 -9.32 -8.21
N ALA A 109 28.42 -8.81 -8.11
CA ALA A 109 29.52 -9.20 -8.99
C ALA A 109 30.14 -10.53 -8.55
N GLY A 110 30.25 -10.78 -7.24
CA GLY A 110 30.70 -12.05 -6.66
C GLY A 110 29.74 -13.20 -6.93
N GLU A 111 28.42 -12.99 -6.81
CA GLU A 111 27.45 -14.01 -7.24
C GLU A 111 27.49 -14.27 -8.75
N ARG A 112 27.72 -13.23 -9.56
CA ARG A 112 27.89 -13.38 -11.02
C ARG A 112 29.16 -14.15 -11.35
N ALA A 113 30.30 -13.82 -10.73
CA ALA A 113 31.56 -14.53 -10.91
C ALA A 113 31.48 -15.99 -10.45
N TYR A 114 30.80 -16.26 -9.33
CA TYR A 114 30.57 -17.62 -8.86
C TYR A 114 29.66 -18.41 -9.81
N ARG A 115 28.57 -17.79 -10.30
CA ARG A 115 27.70 -18.40 -11.32
C ARG A 115 28.45 -18.63 -12.63
N ASP A 116 29.21 -17.67 -13.12
CA ASP A 116 30.03 -17.79 -14.32
C ASP A 116 31.11 -18.87 -14.16
N HIS A 117 31.70 -19.03 -12.98
CA HIS A 117 32.67 -20.10 -12.71
C HIS A 117 32.01 -21.49 -12.57
N LYS A 118 30.78 -21.57 -12.03
CA LYS A 118 30.07 -22.84 -11.85
C LYS A 118 29.33 -23.31 -13.10
N LEU A 119 28.81 -22.38 -13.88
CA LEU A 119 27.88 -22.64 -14.99
C LEU A 119 28.51 -22.26 -16.36
N GLY A 120 29.63 -21.52 -16.37
CA GLY A 120 30.15 -20.86 -17.55
C GLY A 120 29.49 -19.49 -17.76
N THR A 121 30.13 -18.61 -18.53
CA THR A 121 29.56 -17.31 -18.91
C THR A 121 28.34 -17.53 -19.80
N PHE A 122 27.14 -17.29 -19.30
CA PHE A 122 25.92 -17.30 -20.11
C PHE A 122 25.58 -15.86 -20.55
N GLY A 123 25.84 -15.52 -21.81
CA GLY A 123 25.58 -14.19 -22.36
C GLY A 123 26.15 -14.01 -23.78
N ALA A 124 26.06 -12.80 -24.34
CA ALA A 124 26.55 -12.49 -25.70
C ALA A 124 28.07 -12.75 -25.90
N ALA A 125 28.81 -12.94 -24.81
CA ALA A 125 30.23 -13.32 -24.81
C ALA A 125 30.46 -14.84 -24.66
N SER A 126 29.40 -15.65 -24.54
CA SER A 126 29.49 -17.11 -24.56
C SER A 126 29.77 -17.60 -25.97
N GLU A 127 30.65 -18.60 -26.10
CA GLU A 127 30.97 -19.20 -27.38
C GLU A 127 29.71 -19.89 -27.94
N VAL A 128 29.10 -19.29 -28.96
CA VAL A 128 27.91 -19.86 -29.62
C VAL A 128 28.33 -21.15 -30.33
N ARG A 129 28.10 -22.30 -29.68
CA ARG A 129 28.27 -23.61 -30.31
C ARG A 129 27.27 -23.73 -31.46
N ARG A 130 27.77 -23.78 -32.69
CA ARG A 130 26.98 -24.19 -33.86
C ARG A 130 26.79 -25.69 -33.77
N ILE A 131 25.59 -26.10 -33.39
CA ILE A 131 25.22 -27.52 -33.27
C ILE A 131 24.52 -27.92 -34.57
N ASP A 132 24.91 -29.05 -35.14
CA ASP A 132 24.15 -29.69 -36.21
C ASP A 132 22.87 -30.28 -35.61
N VAL A 133 21.71 -29.81 -36.11
CA VAL A 133 20.39 -30.16 -35.59
C VAL A 133 20.15 -31.67 -35.67
N ALA A 134 20.66 -32.33 -36.71
CA ALA A 134 20.48 -33.76 -36.89
C ALA A 134 21.24 -34.57 -35.81
N ALA A 135 22.47 -34.16 -35.50
CA ALA A 135 23.28 -34.79 -34.45
C ALA A 135 22.64 -34.61 -33.07
N TYR A 136 22.11 -33.42 -32.78
CA TYR A 136 21.45 -33.13 -31.50
C TYR A 136 20.17 -33.95 -31.29
N LEU A 137 19.34 -34.10 -32.33
CA LEU A 137 18.13 -34.91 -32.24
C LEU A 137 18.44 -36.40 -32.06
N ALA A 138 19.49 -36.90 -32.71
CA ALA A 138 19.94 -38.28 -32.53
C ALA A 138 20.45 -38.53 -31.10
N GLU A 139 21.25 -37.60 -30.55
CA GLU A 139 21.74 -37.68 -29.18
C GLU A 139 20.60 -37.58 -28.14
N LYS A 140 19.62 -36.70 -28.39
CA LYS A 140 18.45 -36.53 -27.52
C LYS A 140 17.57 -37.78 -27.50
N ALA A 141 17.34 -38.40 -28.66
CA ALA A 141 16.63 -39.67 -28.76
C ALA A 141 17.37 -40.81 -28.03
N ALA A 142 18.70 -40.84 -28.11
CA ALA A 142 19.52 -41.82 -27.39
C ALA A 142 19.49 -41.63 -25.86
N ARG A 143 19.30 -40.39 -25.38
CA ARG A 143 19.19 -40.06 -23.95
C ARG A 143 17.78 -40.32 -23.36
N GLY A 144 16.79 -40.66 -24.19
CA GLY A 144 15.44 -41.01 -23.76
C GLY A 144 14.60 -39.82 -23.29
N GLU A 145 15.01 -38.59 -23.61
CA GLU A 145 14.30 -37.36 -23.28
C GLU A 145 13.29 -37.03 -24.39
N ALA A 146 12.19 -37.80 -24.46
CA ALA A 146 11.05 -37.54 -25.36
C ALA A 146 9.92 -36.81 -24.63
#